data_AF-A0A1C5F4P5-F1
#
_entry.id   AF-A0A1C5F4P5-F1
#
_cell.length_a   1.000
_cell.length_b   1.000
_cell.length_c   1.000
_cell.angle_alpha   90.00
_cell.angle_beta   90.00
_cell.angle_gamma   90.00
#
_symmetry.space_group_name_H-M   'P 1'
#
loop_
_entity.id
_entity.type
_entity.pdbx_description
1 polymer ?
#
loop_
_entity_poly.entity_id
_entity_poly.type
_entity_poly.pdbx_seq_one_letter_code
_entity_poly.pdbx_strand_id
1 'polypeptide(L)'
;MNSIPFDNEQGPTRRAIISAMNRLFAGTPQRSNGRLNVSQLALEANVKRWYLTHQHPVLRELFQTKAAELETRRTSNAQSTDAFEELKKKDQVLQAHCRTLETRLQLYATALNLLSLENAALSGRDADAAKVRAMSRQPQHMP
;
A
#
# COMPACT_ATOMS: atom_id res chain seq x y z
N MET A 1 15.05 15.30 -12.36
CA MET A 1 16.23 16.20 -12.40
C MET A 1 15.96 17.39 -11.49
N ASN A 2 16.73 17.58 -10.40
CA ASN A 2 16.55 18.70 -9.45
C ASN A 2 17.61 19.81 -9.61
N SER A 3 18.30 19.86 -10.75
CA SER A 3 19.38 20.80 -11.03
C SER A 3 18.86 22.24 -11.21
N ILE A 4 19.53 23.19 -10.55
CA ILE A 4 19.33 24.63 -10.76
C ILE A 4 20.10 25.02 -12.03
N PRO A 5 19.44 25.65 -13.03
CA PRO A 5 20.08 26.11 -14.27
C PRO A 5 21.14 27.21 -14.02
N PHE A 6 22.11 27.34 -14.95
CA PHE A 6 23.22 28.29 -14.86
C PHE A 6 22.98 29.59 -15.66
N ASP A 7 21.81 29.76 -16.26
CA ASP A 7 21.63 30.50 -17.52
C ASP A 7 21.83 32.02 -17.46
N ASN A 8 22.13 32.62 -16.29
CA ASN A 8 22.43 34.05 -16.19
C ASN A 8 23.39 34.45 -15.03
N GLU A 9 24.32 33.56 -14.66
CA GLU A 9 25.11 33.69 -13.44
C GLU A 9 26.37 34.57 -13.59
N GLN A 10 26.28 35.82 -13.12
CA GLN A 10 27.42 36.73 -13.03
C GLN A 10 28.34 36.36 -11.86
N GLY A 11 29.46 35.69 -12.17
CA GLY A 11 30.64 35.56 -11.31
C GLY A 11 31.04 34.12 -10.94
N PRO A 12 32.35 33.84 -10.76
CA PRO A 12 32.87 32.51 -10.44
C PRO A 12 32.35 31.97 -9.10
N THR A 13 32.18 32.84 -8.10
CA THR A 13 31.65 32.50 -6.78
C THR A 13 30.22 31.98 -6.84
N ARG A 14 29.39 32.63 -7.66
CA ARG A 14 27.97 32.30 -7.80
C ARG A 14 27.77 30.93 -8.45
N ARG A 15 28.54 30.65 -9.51
CA ARG A 15 28.63 29.33 -10.14
C ARG A 15 29.09 28.24 -9.18
N ALA A 16 30.07 28.53 -8.32
CA ALA A 16 30.55 27.57 -7.32
C ALA A 16 29.45 27.20 -6.32
N ILE A 17 28.66 28.19 -5.88
CA ILE A 17 27.51 27.99 -5.00
C ILE A 17 26.44 27.13 -5.69
N ILE A 18 26.05 27.45 -6.93
CA ILE A 18 25.04 26.64 -7.66
C ILE A 18 25.52 25.20 -7.87
N SER A 19 26.78 25.02 -8.27
CA SER A 19 27.38 23.69 -8.43
C SER A 19 27.32 22.90 -7.12
N ALA A 20 27.62 23.54 -5.99
CA ALA A 20 27.50 22.93 -4.67
C ALA A 20 26.05 22.59 -4.29
N MET A 21 25.08 23.47 -4.57
CA MET A 21 23.65 23.18 -4.37
C MET A 21 23.22 21.95 -5.16
N ASN A 22 23.61 21.86 -6.43
CA ASN A 22 23.29 20.73 -7.30
C ASN A 22 23.89 19.42 -6.77
N ARG A 23 25.14 19.44 -6.29
CA ARG A 23 25.78 18.27 -5.65
C ARG A 23 25.07 17.83 -4.37
N LEU A 24 24.70 18.79 -3.52
CA LEU A 24 23.95 18.53 -2.28
C LEU A 24 22.57 17.92 -2.57
N PHE A 25 21.83 18.45 -3.53
CA PHE A 25 20.52 17.91 -3.91
C PHE A 25 20.60 16.58 -4.65
N ALA A 26 21.69 16.30 -5.36
CA ALA A 26 21.96 15.00 -5.97
C ALA A 26 22.42 13.93 -4.97
N GLY A 27 22.78 14.32 -3.74
CA GLY A 27 23.31 13.40 -2.73
C GLY A 27 24.78 13.02 -2.97
N THR A 28 25.52 13.79 -3.76
CA THR A 28 26.95 13.57 -4.06
C THR A 28 27.82 14.72 -3.52
N PRO A 29 27.82 14.99 -2.19
CA PRO A 29 28.67 16.02 -1.59
C PRO A 29 30.15 15.63 -1.73
N GLN A 30 31.01 16.62 -1.92
CA GLN A 30 32.45 16.42 -2.07
C GLN A 30 33.25 16.94 -0.87
N ARG A 31 32.77 18.00 -0.22
CA ARG A 31 33.49 18.70 0.87
C ARG A 31 32.67 18.82 2.15
N SER A 32 31.38 18.58 2.05
CA SER A 32 30.41 18.65 3.14
C SER A 32 29.93 17.26 3.56
N ASN A 33 29.23 17.19 4.69
CA ASN A 33 28.58 15.96 5.15
C ASN A 33 27.23 15.68 4.47
N GLY A 34 26.88 16.43 3.41
CA GLY A 34 25.62 16.24 2.68
C GLY A 34 24.36 16.78 3.36
N ARG A 35 24.46 17.39 4.56
CA ARG A 35 23.29 18.00 5.21
C ARG A 35 22.86 19.25 4.45
N LEU A 36 21.55 19.39 4.25
CA LEU A 36 20.97 20.52 3.53
C LEU A 36 20.84 21.76 4.43
N ASN A 37 21.97 22.33 4.87
CA ASN A 37 22.00 23.58 5.62
C ASN A 37 22.99 24.60 5.00
N VAL A 38 22.80 25.88 5.33
CA VAL A 38 23.58 26.98 4.74
C VAL A 38 25.08 26.88 5.06
N SER A 39 25.44 26.35 6.23
CA SER A 39 26.83 26.18 6.63
C SER A 39 27.52 25.10 5.79
N GLN A 40 26.83 23.99 5.52
CA GLN A 40 27.32 22.92 4.65
C GLN A 40 27.36 23.36 3.19
N LEU A 41 26.41 24.18 2.74
CA LEU A 41 26.48 24.79 1.41
C LEU A 41 27.73 25.66 1.26
N ALA A 42 28.05 26.47 2.28
CA ALA A 42 29.26 27.28 2.28
C ALA A 42 30.54 26.44 2.19
N LEU A 43 30.61 25.35 2.98
CA LEU A 43 31.72 24.39 2.95
C LEU A 43 31.82 23.69 1.59
N GLU A 44 30.69 23.22 1.04
CA GLU A 44 30.62 22.53 -0.24
C GLU A 44 31.02 23.43 -1.42
N ALA A 45 30.63 24.70 -1.38
CA ALA A 45 30.99 25.71 -2.37
C ALA A 45 32.40 26.30 -2.17
N ASN A 46 33.07 25.97 -1.06
CA ASN A 46 34.36 26.54 -0.66
C ASN A 46 34.34 28.07 -0.51
N VAL A 47 33.27 28.61 0.06
CA VAL A 47 33.07 30.04 0.29
C VAL A 47 32.78 30.30 1.77
N LYS A 48 33.10 31.51 2.25
CA LYS A 48 32.71 31.89 3.61
C LYS A 48 31.19 32.06 3.69
N ARG A 49 30.57 31.66 4.80
CA ARG A 49 29.12 31.81 5.04
C ARG A 49 28.60 33.22 4.81
N TRP A 50 29.42 34.24 5.07
CA TRP A 50 29.12 35.65 4.82
C TRP A 50 28.68 35.93 3.36
N TYR A 51 29.27 35.25 2.37
CA TYR A 51 28.88 35.38 0.97
C TYR A 51 27.42 34.99 0.73
N LEU A 52 26.91 33.98 1.43
CA LEU A 52 25.52 33.52 1.31
C LEU A 52 24.53 34.41 2.06
N THR A 53 24.98 35.13 3.10
CA THR A 53 24.09 35.99 3.90
C THR A 53 24.04 37.43 3.42
N HIS A 54 25.13 37.96 2.86
CA HIS A 54 25.23 39.37 2.47
C HIS A 54 25.28 39.56 0.95
N GLN A 55 26.06 38.73 0.23
CA GLN A 55 26.28 38.93 -1.21
C GLN A 55 25.30 38.14 -2.09
N HIS A 56 24.89 36.96 -1.64
CA HIS A 56 24.01 36.05 -2.38
C HIS A 56 22.82 35.55 -1.53
N PRO A 57 22.03 36.45 -0.92
CA PRO A 57 20.88 36.06 -0.09
C PRO A 57 19.81 35.30 -0.88
N VAL A 58 19.62 35.64 -2.17
CA VAL A 58 18.68 34.96 -3.07
C VAL A 58 19.04 33.47 -3.22
N LEU A 59 20.33 33.14 -3.35
CA LEU A 59 20.76 31.74 -3.47
C LEU A 59 20.58 30.97 -2.15
N ARG A 60 20.80 31.64 -1.01
CA ARG A 60 20.51 31.06 0.30
C ARG A 60 19.02 30.73 0.44
N GLU A 61 18.15 31.65 0.05
CA GLU A 61 16.70 31.45 0.10
C GLU A 61 16.25 30.32 -0.83
N LEU A 62 16.70 30.34 -2.09
CA LEU A 62 16.45 29.23 -3.04
C LEU A 62 16.91 27.88 -2.49
N PHE A 63 18.07 27.83 -1.83
CA PHE A 63 18.57 26.62 -1.21
C PHE A 63 17.66 26.14 -0.08
N GLN A 64 17.25 27.04 0.80
CA GLN A 64 16.40 26.73 1.95
C GLN A 64 15.00 26.28 1.51
N THR A 65 14.39 26.95 0.54
CA THR A 65 13.09 26.56 -0.02
C THR A 65 13.16 25.17 -0.63
N LYS A 66 14.14 24.90 -1.50
CA LYS A 66 14.31 23.56 -2.08
C LYS A 66 14.63 22.49 -1.03
N ALA A 67 15.42 22.81 -0.01
CA ALA A 67 15.71 21.89 1.08
C ALA A 67 14.45 21.52 1.86
N ALA A 68 13.58 22.51 2.15
CA ALA A 68 12.30 22.29 2.79
C ALA A 68 11.37 21.45 1.91
N GLU A 69 11.24 21.77 0.62
CA GLU A 69 10.44 20.98 -0.34
C GLU A 69 10.89 19.51 -0.42
N LEU A 70 12.20 19.27 -0.44
CA LEU A 70 12.75 17.92 -0.43
C LEU A 70 12.43 17.17 0.85
N GLU A 71 12.48 17.84 1.99
CA GLU A 71 12.16 17.22 3.27
C GLU A 71 10.67 16.90 3.38
N THR A 72 9.80 17.83 2.98
CA THR A 72 8.35 17.58 2.88
C THR A 72 8.04 16.44 1.91
N ARG A 73 8.75 16.37 0.77
CA ARG A 73 8.60 15.25 -0.17
C ARG A 73 9.03 13.93 0.46
N ARG A 74 10.14 13.90 1.20
CA ARG A 74 10.60 12.68 1.91
C ARG A 74 9.60 12.22 2.96
N THR A 75 9.07 13.13 3.77
CA THR A 75 8.08 12.77 4.80
C THR A 75 6.78 12.29 4.18
N SER A 76 6.28 12.96 3.12
CA SER A 76 5.08 12.52 2.40
C SER A 76 5.25 11.17 1.71
N ASN A 77 6.43 10.90 1.14
CA ASN A 77 6.74 9.59 0.56
C ASN A 77 6.81 8.50 1.64
N ALA A 78 7.43 8.79 2.79
CA ALA A 78 7.48 7.85 3.92
C ALA A 78 6.08 7.53 4.46
N GLN A 79 5.22 8.54 4.61
CA GLN A 79 3.81 8.36 4.98
C GLN A 79 3.04 7.55 3.93
N SER A 80 3.28 7.80 2.64
CA SER A 80 2.65 7.07 1.55
C SER A 80 3.08 5.59 1.51
N THR A 81 4.35 5.31 1.78
CA THR A 81 4.85 3.92 1.87
C THR A 81 4.25 3.19 3.06
N ASP A 82 4.09 3.87 4.21
CA ASP A 82 3.47 3.29 5.39
C ASP A 82 1.99 2.96 5.15
N ALA A 83 1.25 3.90 4.57
CA ALA A 83 -0.15 3.70 4.18
C ALA A 83 -0.33 2.55 3.17
N PHE A 84 0.60 2.40 2.22
CA PHE A 84 0.58 1.29 1.26
C PHE A 84 0.79 -0.06 1.95
N GLU A 85 1.73 -0.15 2.88
CA GLU A 85 1.97 -1.38 3.65
C GLU A 85 0.78 -1.73 4.56
N GLU A 86 0.14 -0.75 5.18
CA GLU A 86 -1.11 -0.97 5.93
C GLU A 86 -2.24 -1.50 5.05
N LEU A 87 -2.43 -0.89 3.87
CA LEU A 87 -3.49 -1.30 2.93
C LEU A 87 -3.26 -2.73 2.45
N LYS A 88 -2.01 -3.08 2.12
CA LYS A 88 -1.61 -4.43 1.72
C LYS A 88 -1.89 -5.47 2.81
N LYS A 89 -1.64 -5.14 4.09
CA LYS A 89 -1.99 -6.02 5.21
C LYS A 89 -3.51 -6.23 5.30
N LYS A 90 -4.31 -5.17 5.13
CA LYS A 90 -5.78 -5.26 5.16
C LYS A 90 -6.32 -6.13 4.02
N ASP A 91 -5.78 -5.98 2.81
CA ASP A 91 -6.14 -6.80 1.66
C ASP A 91 -5.84 -8.29 1.89
N GLN A 92 -4.67 -8.63 2.43
CA GLN A 92 -4.33 -10.01 2.78
C GLN A 92 -5.29 -10.62 3.80
N VAL A 93 -5.66 -9.86 4.85
CA VAL A 93 -6.64 -10.30 5.84
C VAL A 93 -8.00 -10.52 5.20
N LEU A 94 -8.45 -9.60 4.34
CA LEU A 94 -9.73 -9.72 3.66
C LEU A 94 -9.77 -10.92 2.72
N GLN A 95 -8.71 -11.16 1.95
CA GLN A 95 -8.60 -12.33 1.07
C GLN A 95 -8.62 -13.65 1.87
N ALA A 96 -7.94 -13.72 3.02
CA ALA A 96 -7.99 -14.89 3.89
C ALA A 96 -9.41 -15.14 4.43
N HIS A 97 -10.13 -14.08 4.76
CA HIS A 97 -11.52 -14.18 5.20
C HIS A 97 -12.44 -14.66 4.07
N CYS A 98 -12.30 -14.12 2.86
CA CYS A 98 -13.05 -14.57 1.68
C CYS A 98 -12.83 -16.07 1.41
N ARG A 99 -11.58 -16.54 1.41
CA ARG A 99 -11.26 -17.96 1.22
C ARG A 99 -11.90 -18.85 2.29
N THR A 100 -11.91 -18.39 3.54
CA THR A 100 -12.54 -19.11 4.65
C THR A 100 -14.06 -19.21 4.45
N LEU A 101 -14.70 -18.12 4.04
CA LEU A 101 -16.13 -18.11 3.73
C LEU A 101 -16.47 -19.02 2.56
N GLU A 102 -15.70 -18.96 1.48
CA GLU A 102 -15.87 -19.86 0.32
C GLU A 102 -15.78 -21.32 0.72
N THR A 103 -14.81 -21.67 1.57
CA THR A 103 -14.64 -23.04 2.08
C THR A 103 -15.86 -23.48 2.90
N ARG A 104 -16.40 -22.60 3.75
CA ARG A 104 -17.62 -22.87 4.54
C ARG A 104 -18.85 -23.03 3.65
N LEU A 105 -18.99 -22.20 2.62
CA LEU A 105 -20.10 -22.30 1.66
C LEU A 105 -20.05 -23.63 0.91
N GLN A 106 -18.87 -24.06 0.47
CA GLN A 106 -18.70 -25.38 -0.17
C GLN A 106 -19.09 -26.52 0.78
N LEU A 107 -18.68 -26.46 2.04
CA LEU A 107 -19.04 -27.47 3.05
C LEU A 107 -20.55 -27.52 3.31
N TYR A 108 -21.21 -26.37 3.40
CA TYR A 108 -22.67 -26.35 3.58
C TYR A 108 -23.40 -26.86 2.33
N ALA A 109 -22.93 -26.52 1.14
CA ALA A 109 -23.52 -27.02 -0.11
C ALA A 109 -23.42 -28.56 -0.20
N THR A 110 -22.29 -29.15 0.18
CA THR A 110 -22.13 -30.61 0.16
C THR A 110 -23.02 -31.29 1.20
N ALA A 111 -23.11 -30.74 2.42
CA ALA A 111 -23.99 -31.27 3.47
C ALA A 111 -25.48 -31.20 3.07
N LEU A 112 -25.91 -30.06 2.49
CA LEU A 112 -27.28 -29.91 1.99
C LEU A 112 -27.61 -30.90 0.87
N ASN A 113 -26.68 -31.10 -0.07
CA ASN A 113 -26.87 -32.08 -1.14
C ASN A 113 -27.01 -33.50 -0.59
N LEU A 114 -26.18 -33.88 0.39
CA LEU A 114 -26.27 -35.19 1.04
C LEU A 114 -27.63 -35.37 1.73
N LEU A 115 -28.04 -34.41 2.55
CA LEU A 115 -29.33 -34.44 3.24
C LEU A 115 -30.52 -34.46 2.26
N SER A 116 -30.40 -33.78 1.12
CA SER A 116 -31.41 -33.81 0.07
C SER A 116 -31.55 -35.19 -0.56
N LEU A 117 -30.42 -35.86 -0.84
CA LEU A 117 -30.41 -37.24 -1.34
C LEU A 117 -30.98 -38.23 -0.31
N GLU A 118 -30.61 -38.09 0.97
CA GLU A 118 -31.15 -38.91 2.05
C GLU A 118 -32.67 -38.74 2.20
N ASN A 119 -33.16 -37.50 2.21
CA ASN A 119 -34.60 -37.23 2.27
C ASN A 119 -35.37 -37.78 1.08
N ALA A 120 -34.81 -37.67 -0.14
CA ALA A 120 -35.41 -38.24 -1.34
C ALA A 120 -35.51 -39.77 -1.26
N ALA A 121 -34.45 -40.42 -0.76
CA ALA A 121 -34.44 -41.88 -0.56
C ALA A 121 -35.46 -42.33 0.50
N LEU A 122 -35.56 -41.62 1.63
CA LEU A 122 -36.55 -41.90 2.67
C LEU A 122 -37.99 -41.72 2.15
N SER A 123 -38.25 -40.61 1.46
CA SER A 123 -39.57 -40.34 0.87
C SER A 123 -39.98 -41.39 -0.16
N GLY A 124 -39.03 -41.88 -0.97
CA GLY A 124 -39.27 -42.98 -1.90
C GLY A 124 -39.60 -44.30 -1.20
N ARG A 125 -38.89 -44.63 -0.11
CA ARG A 125 -39.17 -45.81 0.72
C ARG A 125 -40.53 -45.75 1.39
N ASP A 126 -40.91 -44.60 1.93
CA ASP A 126 -42.22 -44.40 2.55
C ASP A 126 -43.36 -44.51 1.52
N ALA A 127 -43.15 -43.99 0.31
CA ALA A 127 -44.10 -44.12 -0.80
C ALA A 127 -44.26 -45.59 -1.25
N ASP A 128 -43.17 -46.36 -1.31
CA ASP A 128 -43.24 -47.79 -1.62
C ASP A 128 -43.84 -48.62 -0.48
N ALA A 129 -43.56 -48.28 0.79
CA ALA A 129 -44.21 -48.90 1.94
C ALA A 129 -45.72 -48.59 1.99
N ALA A 130 -46.13 -47.39 1.60
CA ALA A 130 -47.55 -47.01 1.51
C ALA A 130 -48.32 -47.79 0.43
N LYS A 131 -47.67 -48.18 -0.68
CA LYS A 131 -48.28 -49.05 -1.71
C LYS A 131 -48.59 -50.47 -1.18
N VAL A 132 -48.01 -50.89 -0.06
CA VAL A 132 -48.06 -52.28 0.45
C VAL A 132 -49.11 -52.50 1.56
N ARG A 133 -50.04 -51.57 1.82
CA ARG A 133 -51.09 -51.72 2.86
C ARG A 133 -52.50 -51.60 2.23
N ALA A 134 -53.49 -52.47 2.42
CA ALA A 134 -53.66 -53.74 3.15
C ALA A 134 -54.68 -54.60 2.38
N MET A 135 -54.47 -55.92 2.29
CA MET A 135 -55.52 -56.84 1.84
C MET A 135 -56.63 -56.89 2.89
N SER A 136 -57.84 -56.50 2.49
CA SER A 136 -59.04 -56.59 3.33
C SER A 136 -59.24 -58.05 3.76
N ARG A 137 -59.26 -58.31 5.07
CA ARG A 137 -59.73 -59.60 5.60
C ARG A 137 -61.24 -59.66 5.38
N GLN A 138 -61.63 -60.49 4.43
CA GLN A 138 -63.01 -60.83 4.16
C GLN A 138 -63.64 -61.44 5.43
N PRO A 139 -64.75 -60.88 5.94
CA PRO A 139 -65.39 -61.41 7.14
C PRO A 139 -65.97 -62.79 6.83
N GLN A 140 -65.43 -63.83 7.47
CA GLN A 140 -66.01 -65.16 7.46
C GLN A 140 -67.30 -65.14 8.29
N HIS A 141 -68.40 -65.45 7.61
CA HIS A 141 -69.75 -65.50 8.14
C HIS A 141 -69.90 -66.65 9.16
N MET A 142 -70.53 -66.33 10.29
CA MET A 142 -70.95 -67.24 11.37
C MET A 142 -71.89 -68.36 10.88
N PRO A 143 -72.01 -69.44 11.65
CA PRO A 143 -73.32 -69.85 12.15
C PRO A 143 -73.46 -69.71 13.67
#